data_AF-A0A2E0Z8S6-F1
#
_entry.id   AF-A0A2E0Z8S6-F1
#
_cell.length_a   1.000
_cell.length_b   1.000
_cell.length_c   1.000
_cell.angle_alpha   90.00
_cell.angle_beta   90.00
_cell.angle_gamma   90.00
#
_symmetry.space_group_name_H-M   'P 1'
#
loop_
_entity.id
_entity.type
_entity.pdbx_description
1 polymer ?
#
loop_
_entity_poly.entity_id
_entity_poly.type
_entity_poly.pdbx_seq_one_letter_code
_entity_poly.pdbx_strand_id
1 'polypeptide(L)'
;MKKQSFSKHSETDKKFLKTAKDEDIDLSDIPEITEEQIARSVMSVGGEPVPKEKVRVSMYLDADLVAFFKAKAGGRGYQTLINETLRDSVTSEELERLLRRIIREELATAS
;
A
#
# COMPACT_ATOMS: atom_id res chain seq x y z
N MET A 1 15.98 13.89 15.09
CA MET A 1 14.73 14.67 14.96
C MET A 1 13.59 13.88 15.60
N LYS A 2 12.87 14.45 16.58
CA LYS A 2 11.75 13.78 17.26
C LYS A 2 10.54 13.74 16.31
N LYS A 3 10.10 12.54 15.92
CA LYS A 3 8.87 12.37 15.12
C LYS A 3 7.67 12.71 16.00
N GLN A 4 6.92 13.74 15.64
CA GLN A 4 5.68 14.10 16.31
C GLN A 4 4.64 13.00 15.99
N SER A 5 4.16 12.33 17.04
CA SER A 5 3.09 11.35 16.97
C SER A 5 1.76 12.08 16.72
N PHE A 6 1.06 11.74 15.64
CA PHE A 6 -0.32 12.20 15.44
C PHE A 6 -1.23 11.50 16.47
N SER A 7 -1.75 12.32 17.41
CA SER A 7 -2.78 12.11 18.45
C SER A 7 -2.75 10.88 19.38
N LYS A 8 -3.02 11.13 20.66
CA LYS A 8 -3.10 10.13 21.76
C LYS A 8 -4.53 9.64 22.04
N HIS A 9 -5.53 10.10 21.30
CA HIS A 9 -6.93 9.69 21.46
C HIS A 9 -7.60 9.60 20.09
N SER A 10 -8.16 8.44 19.77
CA SER A 10 -9.01 8.25 18.60
C SER A 10 -10.42 8.72 18.95
N GLU A 11 -10.91 9.76 18.28
CA GLU A 11 -12.26 10.32 18.43
C GLU A 11 -13.30 9.59 17.55
N THR A 12 -12.98 8.37 17.09
CA THR A 12 -13.87 7.64 16.18
C THR A 12 -15.16 7.20 16.88
N ASP A 13 -16.31 7.59 16.32
CA ASP A 13 -17.62 7.20 16.83
C ASP A 13 -17.97 5.75 16.43
N LYS A 14 -17.59 4.82 17.30
CA LYS A 14 -17.76 3.36 17.12
C LYS A 14 -19.23 2.92 17.05
N LYS A 15 -20.19 3.74 17.49
CA LYS A 15 -21.63 3.43 17.42
C LYS A 15 -22.19 3.71 16.03
N PHE A 16 -21.75 4.82 15.42
CA PHE A 16 -22.09 5.17 14.05
C PHE A 16 -21.64 4.08 13.08
N LEU A 17 -20.38 3.64 13.15
CA LEU A 17 -19.82 2.61 12.26
C LEU A 17 -20.57 1.26 12.24
N LYS A 18 -21.30 0.92 13.30
CA LYS A 18 -22.04 -0.34 13.40
C LYS A 18 -23.47 -0.26 12.85
N THR A 19 -23.98 0.95 12.65
CA THR A 19 -25.41 1.21 12.41
C THR A 19 -25.64 2.00 11.13
N ALA A 20 -24.69 2.85 10.74
CA ALA A 20 -24.77 3.69 9.57
C ALA A 20 -24.92 2.85 8.29
N LYS A 21 -25.79 3.32 7.41
CA LYS A 21 -25.89 2.82 6.03
C LYS A 21 -25.04 3.72 5.13
N ASP A 22 -24.72 3.21 3.94
CA ASP A 22 -23.95 3.98 2.94
C ASP A 22 -24.60 5.33 2.61
N GLU A 23 -25.94 5.40 2.65
CA GLU A 23 -26.73 6.62 2.40
C GLU A 23 -26.52 7.72 3.45
N ASP A 24 -26.08 7.36 4.66
CA ASP A 24 -25.83 8.29 5.77
C ASP A 24 -24.41 8.87 5.75
N ILE A 25 -23.57 8.46 4.78
CA ILE A 25 -22.19 8.94 4.63
C ILE A 25 -22.21 10.32 3.95
N ASP A 26 -21.76 11.34 4.68
CA ASP A 26 -21.55 12.67 4.11
C ASP A 26 -20.30 12.68 3.23
N LEU A 27 -20.49 13.03 1.95
CA LEU A 27 -19.43 13.14 0.94
C LEU A 27 -19.15 14.59 0.53
N SER A 28 -19.68 15.57 1.28
CA SER A 28 -19.56 16.99 0.95
C SER A 28 -18.12 17.50 0.91
N ASP A 29 -17.23 16.93 1.73
CA ASP A 29 -15.82 17.25 1.81
C ASP A 29 -14.92 16.35 0.93
N ILE A 30 -15.38 15.13 0.65
CA ILE A 30 -14.66 14.12 -0.14
C ILE A 30 -15.59 13.62 -1.25
N PRO A 31 -15.68 14.35 -2.38
CA PRO A 31 -16.51 13.93 -3.50
C PRO A 31 -15.98 12.62 -4.10
N GLU A 32 -16.89 11.85 -4.70
CA GLU A 32 -16.52 10.61 -5.39
C GLU A 32 -15.53 10.88 -6.53
N ILE A 33 -14.53 10.02 -6.65
CA ILE A 33 -13.52 10.11 -7.70
C ILE A 33 -14.14 9.61 -9.00
N THR A 34 -14.21 10.47 -10.03
CA THR A 34 -14.72 10.06 -11.34
C THR A 34 -13.70 9.18 -12.10
N GLU A 35 -14.17 8.39 -13.05
CA GLU A 35 -13.29 7.54 -13.88
C GLU A 35 -12.24 8.36 -14.64
N GLU A 36 -12.58 9.59 -15.07
CA GLU A 36 -11.65 10.49 -15.74
C GLU A 36 -10.57 11.02 -14.79
N GLN A 37 -10.88 11.15 -13.50
CA GLN A 37 -9.90 11.50 -12.46
C GLN A 37 -8.96 10.32 -12.18
N ILE A 38 -9.48 9.09 -12.13
CA ILE A 38 -8.67 7.87 -12.00
C ILE A 38 -7.74 7.73 -13.21
N ALA A 39 -8.25 7.92 -14.42
CA ALA A 39 -7.45 7.81 -15.65
C ALA A 39 -6.27 8.78 -15.68
N ARG A 40 -6.43 9.98 -15.10
CA ARG A 40 -5.39 11.01 -14.98
C ARG A 40 -4.47 10.85 -13.78
N SER A 41 -4.72 9.86 -12.92
CA SER A 41 -3.90 9.64 -11.73
C SER A 41 -2.48 9.22 -12.10
N VAL A 42 -1.51 9.92 -11.51
CA VAL A 42 -0.09 9.65 -11.64
C VAL A 42 0.38 8.99 -10.35
N MET A 43 1.01 7.82 -10.48
CA MET A 43 1.64 7.16 -9.33
C MET A 43 2.80 8.03 -8.88
N SER A 44 2.81 8.45 -7.62
CA SER A 44 3.93 9.18 -7.02
C SER A 44 4.53 8.38 -5.87
N VAL A 45 5.84 8.46 -5.71
CA VAL A 45 6.57 7.85 -4.60
C VAL A 45 7.35 8.96 -3.92
N GLY A 46 7.07 9.20 -2.63
CA GLY A 46 7.69 10.29 -1.88
C GLY A 46 7.30 11.70 -2.35
N GLY A 47 6.14 11.85 -3.01
CA GLY A 47 5.66 13.12 -3.57
C GLY A 47 6.11 13.40 -5.00
N GLU A 48 7.03 12.60 -5.54
CA GLU A 48 7.54 12.74 -6.90
C GLU A 48 6.81 11.79 -7.86
N PRO A 49 6.36 12.25 -9.04
CA PRO A 49 5.70 11.41 -10.03
C PRO A 49 6.69 10.36 -10.57
N VAL A 50 6.25 9.11 -10.62
CA VAL A 50 7.04 7.99 -11.14
C VAL A 50 6.49 7.57 -12.50
N PRO A 51 7.35 7.39 -13.52
CA PRO A 51 6.92 6.89 -14.83
C PRO A 51 6.22 5.53 -14.70
N LYS A 52 5.22 5.27 -15.56
CA LYS A 52 4.49 3.98 -15.55
C LYS A 52 5.27 2.86 -16.24
N GLU A 53 6.36 3.20 -16.92
CA GLU A 53 7.18 2.29 -17.72
C GLU A 53 8.14 1.45 -16.88
N LYS A 54 8.53 0.29 -17.44
CA LYS A 54 9.60 -0.53 -16.85
C LYS A 54 10.95 0.17 -17.02
N VAL A 55 11.63 0.45 -15.91
CA VAL A 55 12.99 0.98 -15.93
C VAL A 55 13.98 -0.16 -16.13
N ARG A 56 14.89 -0.01 -17.10
CA ARG A 56 16.01 -0.95 -17.27
C ARG A 56 17.06 -0.66 -16.20
N VAL A 57 17.22 -1.58 -15.26
CA VAL A 57 18.26 -1.54 -14.23
C VAL A 57 19.34 -2.56 -14.57
N SER A 58 20.61 -2.18 -14.43
CA SER A 58 21.75 -3.10 -14.48
C SER A 58 22.21 -3.37 -13.05
N MET A 59 21.82 -4.52 -12.50
CA MET A 59 22.20 -4.95 -11.15
C MET A 59 22.57 -6.43 -11.14
N TYR A 60 23.34 -6.85 -10.13
CA TYR A 60 23.62 -8.26 -9.88
C TYR A 60 22.47 -8.90 -9.10
N LEU A 61 22.11 -10.13 -9.48
CA LEU A 61 21.23 -11.02 -8.75
C LEU A 61 21.97 -12.34 -8.56
N ASP A 62 21.75 -12.99 -7.42
CA ASP A 62 22.38 -14.27 -7.14
C ASP A 62 21.96 -15.33 -8.16
N ALA A 63 22.90 -16.19 -8.53
CA ALA A 63 22.71 -17.16 -9.60
C ALA A 63 21.62 -18.19 -9.27
N ASP A 64 21.50 -18.57 -8.01
CA ASP A 64 20.46 -19.47 -7.49
C ASP A 64 19.07 -18.83 -7.56
N LEU A 65 18.95 -17.54 -7.23
CA LEU A 65 17.71 -16.78 -7.34
C LEU A 65 17.25 -16.70 -8.80
N VAL A 66 18.17 -16.39 -9.72
CA VAL A 66 17.88 -16.37 -11.16
C VAL A 66 17.45 -17.75 -11.65
N ALA A 67 18.14 -18.82 -11.22
CA ALA A 67 17.79 -20.19 -11.57
C ALA A 67 16.39 -20.58 -11.05
N PHE A 68 16.07 -20.23 -9.80
CA PHE A 68 14.77 -20.46 -9.18
C PHE A 68 13.64 -19.79 -9.97
N PHE A 69 13.77 -18.50 -10.29
CA PHE A 69 12.74 -17.78 -11.03
C PHE A 69 12.63 -18.23 -12.49
N LYS A 70 13.74 -18.67 -13.12
CA LYS A 70 13.69 -19.30 -14.44
C LYS A 70 12.94 -20.64 -14.42
N ALA A 71 13.14 -21.46 -13.39
CA ALA A 71 12.42 -22.73 -13.24
C ALA A 71 10.92 -22.49 -12.95
N LYS A 72 10.60 -21.49 -12.12
CA LYS A 72 9.21 -21.13 -11.75
C LYS A 72 8.44 -20.46 -12.90
N ALA A 73 9.16 -19.80 -13.82
CA ALA A 73 8.59 -19.01 -14.91
C ALA A 73 7.70 -19.81 -15.87
N GLY A 74 8.04 -21.06 -16.19
CA GLY A 74 7.29 -21.87 -17.17
C GLY A 74 7.23 -21.20 -18.55
N GLY A 75 6.21 -20.35 -18.77
CA GLY A 75 6.03 -19.48 -19.94
C GLY A 75 5.91 -17.97 -19.66
N ARG A 76 5.82 -17.54 -18.39
CA ARG A 76 5.87 -16.12 -17.97
C ARG A 76 7.34 -15.71 -17.87
N GLY A 77 7.74 -14.55 -18.38
CA GLY A 77 9.15 -14.12 -18.28
C GLY A 77 9.62 -14.06 -16.82
N TYR A 78 10.78 -14.68 -16.51
CA TYR A 78 11.30 -14.73 -15.12
C TYR A 78 11.50 -13.35 -14.50
N GLN A 79 11.82 -12.33 -15.31
CA GLN A 79 11.91 -10.93 -14.86
C GLN A 79 10.56 -10.39 -14.36
N THR A 80 9.45 -10.79 -15.00
CA THR A 80 8.11 -10.39 -14.59
C THR A 80 7.77 -10.98 -13.22
N LEU A 81 8.13 -12.24 -12.97
CA LEU A 81 7.93 -12.87 -11.66
C LEU A 81 8.79 -12.22 -10.56
N ILE A 82 10.04 -11.87 -10.87
CA ILE A 82 10.90 -11.14 -9.94
C ILE A 82 10.25 -9.80 -9.58
N ASN A 83 9.80 -9.03 -10.56
CA ASN A 83 9.17 -7.74 -10.34
C ASN A 83 7.87 -7.83 -9.53
N GLU A 84 7.05 -8.85 -9.76
CA GLU A 84 5.83 -9.13 -8.97
C GLU A 84 6.18 -9.44 -7.52
N THR A 85 7.15 -10.32 -7.31
CA THR A 85 7.58 -10.71 -5.95
C THR A 85 8.11 -9.51 -5.16
N LEU A 86 8.90 -8.64 -5.81
CA LEU A 86 9.41 -7.41 -5.18
C LEU A 86 8.28 -6.42 -4.86
N ARG A 87 7.26 -6.32 -5.72
CA ARG A 87 6.10 -5.47 -5.47
C ARG A 87 5.33 -5.96 -4.25
N ASP A 88 5.06 -7.27 -4.19
CA ASP A 88 4.33 -7.89 -3.08
C ASP A 88 5.09 -7.73 -1.75
N SER A 89 6.42 -7.86 -1.75
CA SER A 89 7.21 -7.68 -0.53
C SER A 89 7.14 -6.25 0.02
N VAL A 90 7.20 -5.24 -0.86
CA VAL A 90 7.11 -3.83 -0.44
C VAL A 90 5.73 -3.55 0.17
N THR A 91 4.65 -3.97 -0.50
CA THR A 91 3.28 -3.76 0.00
C THR A 91 3.02 -4.53 1.29
N SER A 92 3.52 -5.76 1.41
CA SER A 92 3.31 -6.57 2.61
C SER A 92 4.03 -6.01 3.84
N GLU A 93 5.26 -5.51 3.70
CA GLU A 93 5.99 -4.91 4.82
C GLU A 93 5.31 -3.62 5.34
N GLU A 94 4.80 -2.79 4.43
CA GLU A 94 4.08 -1.56 4.80
C GLU A 94 2.77 -1.88 5.52
N LEU A 95 1.99 -2.83 5.00
CA LEU A 95 0.74 -3.26 5.61
C LEU A 95 0.96 -3.86 7.00
N GLU A 96 1.96 -4.74 7.16
CA GLU A 96 2.25 -5.36 8.45
C GLU A 96 2.66 -4.31 9.50
N ARG A 97 3.53 -3.36 9.12
CA ARG A 97 3.93 -2.26 10.02
C ARG A 97 2.73 -1.40 10.41
N LEU A 98 1.86 -1.07 9.46
CA LEU A 98 0.66 -0.29 9.70
C LEU A 98 -0.31 -1.01 10.63
N LEU A 99 -0.61 -2.29 10.36
CA LEU A 99 -1.49 -3.11 11.19
C LEU A 99 -0.96 -3.27 12.61
N ARG A 100 0.33 -3.59 12.77
CA ARG A 100 0.97 -3.69 14.09
C ARG A 100 0.87 -2.37 14.87
N ARG A 101 1.00 -1.23 14.19
CA ARG A 101 0.85 0.09 14.81
C ARG A 101 -0.60 0.31 15.26
N ILE A 102 -1.57 0.13 14.37
CA ILE A 102 -3.00 0.33 14.66
C ILE A 102 -3.45 -0.58 15.80
N ILE A 103 -3.10 -1.87 15.77
CA ILE A 103 -3.48 -2.83 16.82
C ILE A 103 -2.92 -2.40 18.19
N ARG A 104 -1.67 -1.92 18.25
CA ARG A 104 -1.09 -1.42 19.51
C ARG A 104 -1.78 -0.16 20.01
N GLU A 105 -2.10 0.76 19.09
CA GLU A 105 -2.84 1.98 19.41
C GLU A 105 -4.24 1.63 19.98
N GLU A 106 -4.97 0.70 19.35
CA GLU A 106 -6.28 0.26 19.85
C GLU A 106 -6.19 -0.50 21.19
N LEU A 107 -5.20 -1.40 21.38
CA LEU A 107 -5.02 -2.10 22.65
C LEU A 107 -4.64 -1.16 23.80
N ALA A 108 -3.79 -0.17 23.55
CA ALA A 108 -3.39 0.81 24.56
C ALA A 108 -4.54 1.77 24.94
N THR A 109 -5.51 1.97 24.05
CA THR A 109 -6.69 2.83 24.30
C THR A 109 -7.84 2.07 24.95
N ALA A 110 -7.87 0.74 24.83
CA ALA A 110 -8.88 -0.13 25.42
C ALA A 110 -8.56 -0.58 26.87
N SER A 111 -7.39 -0.19 27.40
CA SER A 111 -6.96 -0.42 28.80
C SER A 111 -7.27 0.80 29.66
#